data_AF-A0A819Q593-F1
#
_entry.id   AF-A0A819Q593-F1
#
_cell.length_a   1.000
_cell.length_b   1.000
_cell.length_c   1.000
_cell.angle_alpha   90.00
_cell.angle_beta   90.00
_cell.angle_gamma   90.00
#
_symmetry.space_group_name_H-M   'P 1'
#
loop_
_entity.id
_entity.type
_entity.pdbx_description
1 polymer ?
#
loop_
_entity_poly.entity_id
_entity_poly.type
_entity_poly.pdbx_seq_one_letter_code
_entity_poly.pdbx_strand_id
1 'polypeptide(L)'
;MELLLKGIANTCSDFVRKDAWDIPGNDILSSSVQQPDYASCCLQCQTTPGCVAFTYSPSSHGCLLKTSIGSGGISTGDKITGYIPNTCSGFVRKDNWDISGNDILPSPLQEPDYASCCSKCETTSECVAFTYSQSSQQCSLKANSCSGGTSAGDRISGYNRDCSCFVRKDNWNILGNDILTSPLQEPDYASCCSECQATSGCFAFTYSPSNKQCSLKTSMGNEGNSTGDRITGYNSNMCGGFLRIDNWDISGNDILPFPGQQSDYASCCSQCQATYRCAAFTYSPSSQQCLLKTSMGSGGNATTDNITGYSIYPLRGSSTDILPNALWQQNGITVAGGNGEGNGTNQLNGPVALYVDDNQAIYVADVLNDRIMEWKLGATNGQVVAGGNGRGNGANQLNSPADVIIDKETDSLIICDGNGRVVRWPRRNGTSGETIISNISCVGLTIDEKGFLYVVDRIRNEVRRYRRGESQGTVIAGGNGQGNRLNQLSSPQYVFVDRDHSVYVSDYYNHRVMKWEEGAKEGIDVTSGQGNSPTQLSYPNGVVVDQLGTVYVADYYNDRILCWSKGVTQRTVIVGGNHYGTSSNQLARPVGLSFDRHGNLYVVDYGNNRVQEFKIA
;
A
#
# COMPACT_ATOMS: atom_id res chain seq x y z
N MET A 1 -37.88 -67.12 7.61
CA MET A 1 -38.59 -65.83 7.75
C MET A 1 -38.62 -65.44 9.24
N GLU A 2 -37.59 -65.69 10.07
CA GLU A 2 -36.21 -65.19 10.05
C GLU A 2 -35.84 -64.23 8.91
N LEU A 3 -35.84 -62.94 9.26
CA LEU A 3 -35.09 -61.76 8.77
C LEU A 3 -35.99 -60.52 8.86
N LEU A 4 -35.52 -59.51 9.61
CA LEU A 4 -36.11 -58.17 9.87
C LEU A 4 -36.83 -57.93 11.21
N LEU A 5 -36.39 -58.54 12.31
CA LEU A 5 -36.76 -58.14 13.69
C LEU A 5 -35.57 -57.72 14.57
N LYS A 6 -34.46 -57.26 13.99
CA LYS A 6 -33.36 -56.64 14.73
C LYS A 6 -32.79 -55.47 13.93
N GLY A 7 -33.00 -54.24 14.40
CA GLY A 7 -32.33 -53.07 13.83
C GLY A 7 -33.02 -51.71 13.96
N ILE A 8 -33.72 -51.40 15.06
CA ILE A 8 -33.88 -50.00 15.47
C ILE A 8 -33.21 -49.88 16.84
N ALA A 9 -31.88 -49.93 16.82
CA ALA A 9 -31.07 -49.53 17.95
C ALA A 9 -31.08 -47.99 18.00
N ASN A 10 -31.57 -47.43 19.12
CA ASN A 10 -31.43 -46.04 19.57
C ASN A 10 -31.49 -44.93 18.49
N THR A 11 -32.71 -44.51 18.10
CA THR A 11 -32.94 -43.38 17.18
C THR A 11 -32.72 -41.98 17.80
N CYS A 12 -32.20 -41.91 19.03
CA CYS A 12 -31.97 -40.64 19.73
C CYS A 12 -30.65 -40.66 20.53
N SER A 13 -29.64 -41.43 20.08
CA SER A 13 -28.34 -41.53 20.74
C SER A 13 -27.59 -40.20 20.85
N ASP A 14 -27.85 -39.30 19.91
CA ASP A 14 -27.13 -38.03 19.81
C ASP A 14 -27.71 -36.96 20.74
N PHE A 15 -28.81 -37.24 21.44
CA PHE A 15 -29.44 -36.32 22.38
C PHE A 15 -29.35 -36.87 23.81
N VAL A 16 -28.82 -36.06 24.72
CA VAL A 16 -28.94 -36.30 26.16
C VAL A 16 -30.36 -36.01 26.58
N ARG A 17 -30.98 -37.00 27.23
CA ARG A 17 -32.30 -36.89 27.82
C ARG A 17 -32.20 -36.39 29.25
N LYS A 18 -33.01 -35.39 29.60
CA LYS A 18 -33.16 -34.89 30.96
C LYS A 18 -34.64 -34.78 31.31
N ASP A 19 -35.06 -35.63 32.25
CA ASP A 19 -36.43 -35.63 32.77
C ASP A 19 -36.63 -34.48 33.78
N ALA A 20 -37.86 -33.99 33.91
CA ALA A 20 -38.25 -32.87 34.80
C ALA A 20 -37.43 -31.57 34.57
N TRP A 21 -37.06 -31.33 33.31
CA TRP A 21 -36.22 -30.19 32.93
C TRP A 21 -36.80 -29.50 31.70
N ASP A 22 -36.82 -28.18 31.73
CA ASP A 22 -37.40 -27.33 30.68
C ASP A 22 -36.39 -26.27 30.23
N ILE A 23 -36.48 -25.91 28.95
CA ILE A 23 -35.72 -24.81 28.35
C ILE A 23 -36.73 -23.77 27.87
N PRO A 24 -37.00 -22.71 28.64
CA PRO A 24 -37.92 -21.66 28.21
C PRO A 24 -37.37 -20.88 26.99
N GLY A 25 -38.22 -20.68 25.97
CA GLY A 25 -37.89 -19.89 24.78
C GLY A 25 -37.02 -20.61 23.75
N ASN A 26 -36.46 -19.82 22.82
CA ASN A 26 -35.69 -20.26 21.64
C ASN A 26 -36.43 -21.25 20.73
N ASP A 27 -37.76 -21.19 20.75
CA ASP A 27 -38.60 -22.07 19.96
C ASP A 27 -38.51 -21.72 18.47
N ILE A 28 -38.27 -22.73 17.63
CA ILE A 28 -38.22 -22.59 16.16
C ILE A 28 -39.58 -22.18 15.60
N LEU A 29 -40.65 -22.64 16.26
CA LEU A 29 -42.03 -22.32 15.91
C LEU A 29 -42.72 -21.67 17.11
N SER A 30 -43.63 -20.74 16.84
CA SER A 30 -44.43 -20.07 17.87
C SER A 30 -45.43 -20.99 18.57
N SER A 31 -45.59 -22.24 18.14
CA SER A 31 -46.48 -23.24 18.71
C SER A 31 -45.85 -24.63 18.74
N SER A 32 -46.24 -25.45 19.72
CA SER A 32 -45.77 -26.83 19.86
C SER A 32 -46.33 -27.73 18.76
N VAL A 33 -45.49 -28.57 18.17
CA VAL A 33 -45.92 -29.63 17.25
C VAL A 33 -46.37 -30.84 18.05
N GLN A 34 -47.40 -31.55 17.59
CA GLN A 34 -47.89 -32.75 18.26
C GLN A 34 -47.07 -33.97 17.85
N GLN A 35 -46.48 -34.67 18.81
CA GLN A 35 -45.68 -35.88 18.59
C GLN A 35 -46.11 -37.01 19.54
N PRO A 36 -46.24 -38.26 19.05
CA PRO A 36 -46.81 -39.35 19.83
C PRO A 36 -45.93 -39.74 21.02
N ASP A 37 -44.61 -39.56 20.92
CA ASP A 37 -43.65 -39.87 21.97
C ASP A 37 -42.38 -38.99 21.89
N TYR A 38 -41.53 -39.12 22.91
CA TYR A 38 -40.24 -38.44 22.99
C TYR A 38 -39.32 -38.78 21.80
N ALA A 39 -39.33 -40.03 21.33
CA ALA A 39 -38.46 -40.47 20.24
C ALA A 39 -38.86 -39.81 18.90
N SER A 40 -40.15 -39.63 18.68
CA SER A 40 -40.71 -38.95 17.51
C SER A 40 -40.40 -37.44 17.55
N CYS A 41 -40.47 -36.82 18.73
CA CYS A 41 -40.03 -35.44 18.92
C CYS A 41 -38.52 -35.28 18.67
N CYS A 42 -37.70 -36.24 19.09
CA CYS A 42 -36.27 -36.28 18.81
C CYS A 42 -35.96 -36.38 17.31
N LEU A 43 -36.62 -37.32 16.61
CA LEU A 43 -36.45 -37.49 15.17
C LEU A 43 -36.89 -36.23 14.40
N GLN A 44 -37.95 -35.56 14.86
CA GLN A 44 -38.36 -34.28 14.30
C GLN A 44 -37.29 -33.21 14.50
N CYS A 45 -36.65 -33.14 15.67
CA CYS A 45 -35.53 -32.22 15.88
C CYS A 45 -34.35 -32.54 14.95
N GLN A 46 -33.95 -33.81 14.84
CA GLN A 46 -32.86 -34.24 13.95
C GLN A 46 -33.07 -33.85 12.47
N THR A 47 -34.33 -33.80 12.02
CA THR A 47 -34.69 -33.47 10.64
C THR A 47 -35.02 -32.00 10.43
N THR A 48 -35.08 -31.19 11.48
CA THR A 48 -35.42 -29.76 11.41
C THR A 48 -34.14 -28.92 11.38
N PRO A 49 -33.89 -28.16 10.29
CA PRO A 49 -32.70 -27.30 10.21
C PRO A 49 -32.64 -26.32 11.39
N GLY A 50 -31.50 -26.29 12.07
CA GLY A 50 -31.26 -25.42 13.21
C GLY A 50 -31.80 -25.92 14.56
N CYS A 51 -32.44 -27.10 14.62
CA CYS A 51 -32.84 -27.70 15.90
C CYS A 51 -31.66 -28.37 16.60
N VAL A 52 -31.38 -27.93 17.83
CA VAL A 52 -30.29 -28.47 18.66
C VAL A 52 -30.77 -29.00 20.01
N ALA A 53 -32.01 -28.64 20.39
CA ALA A 53 -32.69 -29.13 21.57
C ALA A 53 -34.20 -29.17 21.34
N PHE A 54 -34.92 -29.89 22.19
CA PHE A 54 -36.38 -29.88 22.21
C PHE A 54 -36.90 -30.13 23.61
N THR A 55 -38.12 -29.67 23.88
CA THR A 55 -38.87 -30.01 25.08
C THR A 55 -40.13 -30.76 24.70
N TYR A 56 -40.30 -31.96 25.24
CA TYR A 56 -41.45 -32.82 25.05
C TYR A 56 -42.29 -32.89 26.33
N SER A 57 -43.61 -32.78 26.20
CA SER A 57 -44.57 -32.91 27.30
C SER A 57 -45.44 -34.15 27.07
N PRO A 58 -45.24 -35.25 27.82
CA PRO A 58 -46.00 -36.49 27.67
C PRO A 58 -47.52 -36.33 27.81
N SER A 59 -48.00 -35.44 28.70
CA SER A 59 -49.43 -35.22 28.96
C SER A 59 -50.16 -34.51 27.82
N SER A 60 -49.48 -33.62 27.11
CA SER A 60 -50.06 -32.81 26.03
C SER A 60 -49.60 -33.22 24.64
N HIS A 61 -48.73 -34.24 24.55
CA HIS A 61 -48.01 -34.64 23.33
C HIS A 61 -47.29 -33.48 22.62
N GLY A 62 -47.05 -32.37 23.33
CA GLY A 62 -46.43 -31.17 22.78
C GLY A 62 -44.92 -31.33 22.64
N CYS A 63 -44.41 -31.06 21.46
CA CYS A 63 -43.00 -31.04 21.09
C CYS A 63 -42.60 -29.61 20.66
N LEU A 64 -41.75 -28.97 21.46
CA LEU A 64 -41.19 -27.65 21.19
C LEU A 64 -39.73 -27.82 20.74
N LEU A 65 -39.47 -27.56 19.45
CA LEU A 65 -38.13 -27.62 18.85
C LEU A 65 -37.39 -26.31 19.07
N LYS A 66 -36.09 -26.37 19.38
CA LYS A 66 -35.34 -25.20 19.87
C LYS A 66 -34.02 -24.98 19.14
N THR A 67 -33.70 -23.71 18.89
CA THR A 67 -32.45 -23.27 18.24
C THR A 67 -31.26 -23.18 19.19
N SER A 68 -31.48 -23.24 20.51
CA SER A 68 -30.43 -23.29 21.52
C SER A 68 -30.90 -23.99 22.79
N ILE A 69 -29.95 -24.46 23.62
CA ILE A 69 -30.25 -25.09 24.90
C ILE A 69 -30.61 -24.08 26.01
N GLY A 70 -30.26 -22.81 25.83
CA GLY A 70 -30.56 -21.72 26.77
C GLY A 70 -30.14 -21.98 28.23
N SER A 71 -30.66 -21.17 29.15
CA SER A 71 -30.57 -21.42 30.58
C SER A 71 -31.73 -22.31 31.03
N GLY A 72 -31.60 -23.63 30.85
CA GLY A 72 -32.65 -24.56 31.30
C GLY A 72 -32.66 -24.78 32.81
N GLY A 73 -33.83 -25.11 33.36
CA GLY A 73 -34.06 -25.22 34.82
C GLY A 73 -34.94 -26.41 35.19
N ILE A 74 -34.90 -26.78 36.48
CA ILE A 74 -35.81 -27.79 37.04
C ILE A 74 -37.24 -27.30 36.82
N SER A 75 -38.07 -28.14 36.20
CA SER A 75 -39.47 -27.86 35.94
C SER A 75 -40.34 -28.68 36.88
N THR A 76 -41.39 -28.07 37.44
CA THR A 76 -42.36 -28.74 38.32
C THR A 76 -43.41 -29.56 37.55
N GLY A 77 -43.17 -29.86 36.27
CA GLY A 77 -44.09 -30.57 35.37
C GLY A 77 -43.49 -31.82 34.72
N ASP A 78 -44.24 -32.43 33.80
CA ASP A 78 -43.89 -33.67 33.08
C ASP A 78 -42.91 -33.45 31.91
N LYS A 79 -42.26 -32.29 31.83
CA LYS A 79 -41.40 -31.93 30.71
C LYS A 79 -40.13 -32.77 30.67
N ILE A 80 -39.86 -33.33 29.50
CA ILE A 80 -38.64 -34.07 29.18
C ILE A 80 -37.91 -33.30 28.10
N THR A 81 -36.66 -32.95 28.35
CA THR A 81 -35.83 -32.24 27.39
C THR A 81 -34.81 -33.19 26.78
N GLY A 82 -34.74 -33.18 25.44
CA GLY A 82 -33.64 -33.77 24.70
C GLY A 82 -32.77 -32.66 24.13
N TYR A 83 -31.45 -32.76 24.30
CA TYR A 83 -30.52 -31.82 23.68
C TYR A 83 -29.27 -32.53 23.18
N ILE A 84 -28.67 -32.05 22.10
CA ILE A 84 -27.39 -32.59 21.65
C ILE A 84 -26.31 -32.10 22.60
N PRO A 85 -25.63 -32.98 23.36
CA PRO A 85 -24.45 -32.57 24.09
C PRO A 85 -23.41 -32.13 23.06
N ASN A 86 -22.81 -30.96 23.28
CA ASN A 86 -21.73 -30.40 22.48
C ASN A 86 -22.11 -29.59 21.22
N THR A 87 -23.36 -29.17 21.04
CA THR A 87 -23.71 -28.15 20.02
C THR A 87 -23.69 -26.76 20.63
N CYS A 88 -22.84 -25.90 20.09
CA CYS A 88 -22.74 -24.49 20.41
C CYS A 88 -23.12 -23.71 19.14
N SER A 89 -24.23 -23.01 19.14
CA SER A 89 -24.77 -22.38 17.92
C SER A 89 -23.98 -21.15 17.47
N GLY A 90 -23.05 -20.63 18.28
CA GLY A 90 -22.12 -19.55 17.92
C GLY A 90 -20.66 -19.94 17.65
N PHE A 91 -20.23 -21.17 17.95
CA PHE A 91 -18.81 -21.54 17.96
C PHE A 91 -18.52 -22.82 17.16
N VAL A 92 -17.42 -22.79 16.41
CA VAL A 92 -16.86 -23.97 15.74
C VAL A 92 -16.16 -24.83 16.79
N ARG A 93 -16.57 -26.10 16.87
CA ARG A 93 -16.01 -27.08 17.79
C ARG A 93 -14.78 -27.76 17.19
N LYS A 94 -13.74 -27.94 17.98
CA LYS A 94 -12.54 -28.72 17.63
C LYS A 94 -12.13 -29.62 18.79
N ASP A 95 -12.18 -30.92 18.55
CA ASP A 95 -11.79 -31.94 19.52
C ASP A 95 -10.26 -32.12 19.56
N ASN A 96 -9.73 -32.55 20.71
CA ASN A 96 -8.29 -32.74 20.95
C ASN A 96 -7.44 -31.49 20.67
N TRP A 97 -7.99 -30.32 20.99
CA TRP A 97 -7.39 -29.03 20.69
C TRP A 97 -7.46 -28.12 21.89
N ASP A 98 -6.32 -27.51 22.23
CA ASP A 98 -6.21 -26.58 23.35
C ASP A 98 -5.78 -25.20 22.86
N ILE A 99 -6.57 -24.19 23.21
CA ILE A 99 -6.22 -22.78 22.99
C ILE A 99 -5.46 -22.33 24.25
N SER A 100 -4.16 -22.10 24.10
CA SER A 100 -3.29 -21.78 25.24
C SER A 100 -3.16 -20.26 25.45
N GLY A 101 -3.08 -19.84 26.72
CA GLY A 101 -2.97 -18.42 27.09
C GLY A 101 -4.25 -17.61 26.89
N ASN A 102 -4.17 -16.30 27.17
CA ASN A 102 -5.26 -15.31 27.07
C ASN A 102 -6.56 -15.69 27.81
N ASP A 103 -6.42 -16.37 28.95
CA ASP A 103 -7.54 -16.68 29.82
C ASP A 103 -8.14 -15.39 30.41
N ILE A 104 -9.45 -15.20 30.24
CA ILE A 104 -10.18 -14.05 30.80
C ILE A 104 -10.15 -14.10 32.34
N LEU A 105 -10.14 -15.31 32.88
CA LEU A 105 -10.14 -15.55 34.32
C LEU A 105 -8.82 -16.19 34.74
N PRO A 106 -8.24 -15.82 35.91
CA PRO A 106 -7.03 -16.43 36.44
C PRO A 106 -7.15 -17.92 36.74
N SER A 107 -8.36 -18.46 36.77
CA SER A 107 -8.63 -19.88 37.04
C SER A 107 -9.82 -20.37 36.21
N PRO A 108 -9.80 -21.62 35.71
CA PRO A 108 -10.90 -22.18 34.93
C PRO A 108 -12.19 -22.25 35.73
N LEU A 109 -13.32 -21.97 35.06
CA LEU A 109 -14.66 -22.21 35.58
C LEU A 109 -14.93 -23.71 35.69
N GLN A 110 -15.82 -24.08 36.60
CA GLN A 110 -16.33 -25.45 36.70
C GLN A 110 -17.68 -25.52 36.01
N GLU A 111 -17.73 -26.20 34.87
CA GLU A 111 -18.93 -26.33 34.04
C GLU A 111 -19.20 -27.81 33.77
N PRO A 112 -20.47 -28.27 33.83
CA PRO A 112 -20.80 -29.68 33.77
C PRO A 112 -20.56 -30.31 32.39
N ASP A 113 -20.52 -29.50 31.33
CA ASP A 113 -20.32 -29.94 29.96
C ASP A 113 -19.80 -28.80 29.04
N TYR A 114 -19.40 -29.18 27.83
CA TYR A 114 -18.93 -28.27 26.78
C TYR A 114 -19.97 -27.20 26.42
N ALA A 115 -21.27 -27.55 26.43
CA ALA A 115 -22.35 -26.63 26.06
C ALA A 115 -22.52 -25.52 27.12
N SER A 116 -22.40 -25.87 28.39
CA SER A 116 -22.42 -24.93 29.51
C SER A 116 -21.22 -23.98 29.44
N CYS A 117 -20.03 -24.50 29.12
CA CYS A 117 -18.85 -23.68 28.85
C CYS A 117 -19.03 -22.73 27.65
N CYS A 118 -19.66 -23.20 26.57
CA CYS A 118 -20.06 -22.37 25.43
C CYS A 118 -21.01 -21.23 25.84
N SER A 119 -22.08 -21.52 26.58
CA SER A 119 -23.04 -20.49 27.02
C SER A 119 -22.40 -19.46 27.96
N LYS A 120 -21.39 -19.86 28.75
CA LYS A 120 -20.57 -18.90 29.51
C LYS A 120 -19.77 -17.98 28.60
N CYS A 121 -19.20 -18.52 27.53
CA CYS A 121 -18.49 -17.70 26.54
C CYS A 121 -19.45 -16.75 25.81
N GLU A 122 -20.63 -17.22 25.36
CA GLU A 122 -21.65 -16.41 24.68
C GLU A 122 -22.14 -15.22 25.51
N THR A 123 -22.17 -15.36 26.84
CA THR A 123 -22.62 -14.33 27.77
C THR A 123 -21.50 -13.45 28.33
N THR A 124 -20.24 -13.77 28.02
CA THR A 124 -19.06 -13.00 28.45
C THR A 124 -18.62 -12.10 27.29
N SER A 125 -18.76 -10.78 27.46
CA SER A 125 -18.52 -9.80 26.39
C SER A 125 -17.13 -9.84 25.74
N GLU A 126 -16.13 -10.34 26.46
CA GLU A 126 -14.73 -10.44 26.00
C GLU A 126 -14.36 -11.84 25.49
N CYS A 127 -15.29 -12.81 25.54
CA CYS A 127 -15.01 -14.20 25.18
C CYS A 127 -15.22 -14.46 23.69
N VAL A 128 -14.14 -14.81 23.00
CA VAL A 128 -14.13 -15.13 21.57
C VAL A 128 -13.87 -16.61 21.30
N ALA A 129 -13.32 -17.33 22.29
CA ALA A 129 -13.12 -18.77 22.28
C ALA A 129 -13.08 -19.33 23.70
N PHE A 130 -13.10 -20.65 23.82
CA PHE A 130 -12.95 -21.35 25.09
C PHE A 130 -12.33 -22.73 24.88
N THR A 131 -11.72 -23.27 25.94
CA THR A 131 -11.30 -24.68 26.01
C THR A 131 -11.93 -25.36 27.22
N TYR A 132 -12.56 -26.51 26.98
CA TYR A 132 -13.20 -27.37 27.97
C TYR A 132 -12.44 -28.69 28.12
N SER A 133 -12.15 -29.11 29.36
CA SER A 133 -11.61 -30.44 29.67
C SER A 133 -12.74 -31.34 30.18
N GLN A 134 -12.96 -32.46 29.50
CA GLN A 134 -14.07 -33.36 29.85
C GLN A 134 -13.82 -34.11 31.17
N SER A 135 -12.58 -34.50 31.45
CA SER A 135 -12.21 -35.25 32.66
C SER A 135 -12.24 -34.39 33.93
N SER A 136 -11.88 -33.12 33.83
CA SER A 136 -11.77 -32.19 34.97
C SER A 136 -12.90 -31.18 35.08
N GLN A 137 -13.83 -31.17 34.11
CA GLN A 137 -14.95 -30.21 34.02
C GLN A 137 -14.49 -28.74 34.03
N GLN A 138 -13.25 -28.49 33.62
CA GLN A 138 -12.66 -27.16 33.60
C GLN A 138 -12.97 -26.44 32.29
N CYS A 139 -13.55 -25.26 32.40
CA CYS A 139 -13.89 -24.35 31.31
C CYS A 139 -12.99 -23.11 31.36
N SER A 140 -12.11 -22.96 30.38
CA SER A 140 -11.19 -21.83 30.28
C SER A 140 -11.67 -20.89 29.17
N LEU A 141 -12.21 -19.73 29.55
CA LEU A 141 -12.72 -18.71 28.61
C LEU A 141 -11.56 -17.85 28.10
N LYS A 142 -11.53 -17.55 26.81
CA LYS A 142 -10.39 -16.93 26.12
C LYS A 142 -10.78 -15.62 25.46
N ALA A 143 -9.98 -14.58 25.71
CA ALA A 143 -10.03 -13.32 24.98
C ALA A 143 -9.01 -13.33 23.84
N ASN A 144 -9.34 -12.69 22.72
CA ASN A 144 -8.41 -12.30 21.64
C ASN A 144 -7.51 -13.41 21.05
N SER A 145 -7.75 -14.70 21.31
CA SER A 145 -6.98 -15.80 20.75
C SER A 145 -7.84 -17.04 20.50
N CYS A 146 -7.69 -17.59 19.31
CA CYS A 146 -8.26 -18.88 18.90
C CYS A 146 -7.16 -19.83 18.40
N SER A 147 -5.89 -19.39 18.50
CA SER A 147 -4.72 -20.19 18.14
C SER A 147 -4.46 -21.20 19.24
N GLY A 148 -4.41 -22.46 18.84
CA GLY A 148 -4.20 -23.56 19.75
C GLY A 148 -3.27 -24.60 19.14
N GLY A 149 -3.02 -25.66 19.88
CA GLY A 149 -2.25 -26.80 19.43
C GLY A 149 -3.01 -28.10 19.64
N THR A 150 -2.57 -29.13 18.94
CA THR A 150 -3.00 -30.50 19.20
C THR A 150 -2.71 -30.83 20.66
N SER A 151 -3.71 -31.32 21.37
CA SER A 151 -3.61 -31.68 22.79
C SER A 151 -4.00 -33.14 22.99
N ALA A 152 -3.52 -33.74 24.09
CA ALA A 152 -3.83 -35.12 24.41
C ALA A 152 -5.29 -35.26 24.89
N GLY A 153 -6.15 -35.79 24.01
CA GLY A 153 -7.28 -36.69 24.31
C GLY A 153 -8.52 -36.18 25.04
N ASP A 154 -8.48 -35.07 25.76
CA ASP A 154 -9.56 -34.68 26.69
C ASP A 154 -10.02 -33.21 26.57
N ARG A 155 -9.32 -32.42 25.76
CA ARG A 155 -9.62 -30.99 25.60
C ARG A 155 -10.39 -30.75 24.31
N ILE A 156 -11.52 -30.07 24.45
CA ILE A 156 -12.39 -29.64 23.36
C ILE A 156 -12.42 -28.13 23.38
N SER A 157 -12.07 -27.50 22.25
CA SER A 157 -12.16 -26.05 22.11
C SER A 157 -13.34 -25.64 21.26
N GLY A 158 -13.99 -24.55 21.65
CA GLY A 158 -14.99 -23.86 20.84
C GLY A 158 -14.51 -22.46 20.52
N TYR A 159 -14.60 -22.03 19.27
CA TYR A 159 -14.14 -20.71 18.85
C TYR A 159 -15.13 -20.05 17.87
N ASN A 160 -15.38 -18.74 18.00
CA ASN A 160 -16.34 -18.03 17.16
C ASN A 160 -15.87 -18.03 15.69
N ARG A 161 -16.80 -18.06 14.72
CA ARG A 161 -16.49 -17.86 13.28
C ARG A 161 -15.84 -16.50 12.99
N ASP A 162 -16.08 -15.52 13.87
CA ASP A 162 -15.43 -14.20 13.84
C ASP A 162 -14.12 -14.15 14.65
N CYS A 163 -13.55 -15.32 14.96
CA CYS A 163 -12.27 -15.41 15.67
C CYS A 163 -11.21 -14.54 15.00
N SER A 164 -10.81 -13.52 15.75
CA SER A 164 -9.89 -12.45 15.40
C SER A 164 -8.44 -12.92 15.35
N CYS A 165 -8.16 -14.01 14.62
CA CYS A 165 -6.81 -14.20 14.13
C CYS A 165 -6.37 -13.02 13.25
N PHE A 166 -7.38 -12.38 12.64
CA PHE A 166 -7.29 -11.25 11.76
C PHE A 166 -8.64 -10.49 11.77
N VAL A 167 -8.63 -9.17 11.59
CA VAL A 167 -9.83 -8.36 11.31
C VAL A 167 -10.49 -8.88 10.03
N ARG A 168 -11.76 -9.22 10.15
CA ARG A 168 -12.57 -9.76 9.06
C ARG A 168 -13.25 -8.64 8.28
N LYS A 169 -13.23 -8.72 6.95
CA LYS A 169 -14.06 -7.91 6.04
C LYS A 169 -14.77 -8.82 5.05
N ASP A 170 -16.10 -8.76 5.05
CA ASP A 170 -16.95 -9.45 4.07
C ASP A 170 -17.08 -8.62 2.78
N ASN A 171 -17.34 -9.30 1.66
CA ASN A 171 -17.42 -8.72 0.31
C ASN A 171 -16.17 -7.92 -0.10
N TRP A 172 -15.02 -8.38 0.39
CA TRP A 172 -13.76 -7.67 0.25
C TRP A 172 -12.69 -8.61 -0.31
N ASN A 173 -11.82 -8.06 -1.15
CA ASN A 173 -10.78 -8.83 -1.82
C ASN A 173 -9.49 -8.02 -1.88
N ILE A 174 -8.41 -8.63 -1.42
CA ILE A 174 -7.06 -8.12 -1.65
C ILE A 174 -6.55 -8.64 -2.99
N LEU A 175 -6.20 -7.74 -3.91
CA LEU A 175 -5.64 -8.07 -5.21
C LEU A 175 -4.11 -8.20 -5.14
N GLY A 176 -3.58 -9.29 -5.69
CA GLY A 176 -2.13 -9.57 -5.73
C GLY A 176 -1.53 -9.93 -4.37
N ASN A 177 -0.18 -9.84 -4.28
CA ASN A 177 0.63 -10.18 -3.10
C ASN A 177 0.43 -11.62 -2.60
N ASP A 178 0.01 -12.52 -3.47
CA ASP A 178 -0.20 -13.93 -3.14
C ASP A 178 1.16 -14.60 -2.87
N ILE A 179 1.26 -15.28 -1.73
CA ILE A 179 2.45 -16.05 -1.35
C ILE A 179 2.63 -17.24 -2.28
N LEU A 180 1.53 -17.79 -2.74
CA LEU A 180 1.48 -18.97 -3.60
C LEU A 180 0.97 -18.57 -4.98
N THR A 181 1.52 -19.18 -6.02
CA THR A 181 1.08 -19.00 -7.40
C THR A 181 -0.32 -19.54 -7.67
N SER A 182 -0.93 -20.26 -6.72
CA SER A 182 -2.29 -20.79 -6.81
C SER A 182 -2.97 -20.82 -5.43
N PRO A 183 -4.30 -20.57 -5.34
CA PRO A 183 -5.02 -20.61 -4.07
C PRO A 183 -5.06 -22.03 -3.47
N LEU A 184 -4.96 -22.10 -2.14
CA LEU A 184 -5.20 -23.30 -1.36
C LEU A 184 -6.68 -23.67 -1.37
N GLN A 185 -6.98 -24.94 -1.06
CA GLN A 185 -8.33 -25.45 -0.91
C GLN A 185 -8.63 -25.66 0.55
N GLU A 186 -9.41 -24.76 1.14
CA GLU A 186 -9.71 -24.77 2.57
C GLU A 186 -11.21 -24.92 2.82
N PRO A 187 -11.63 -25.75 3.78
CA PRO A 187 -13.05 -26.06 3.98
C PRO A 187 -13.86 -24.86 4.48
N ASP A 188 -13.20 -23.90 5.15
CA ASP A 188 -13.80 -22.69 5.70
C ASP A 188 -12.78 -21.55 5.90
N TYR A 189 -13.31 -20.37 6.25
CA TYR A 189 -12.54 -19.16 6.55
C TYR A 189 -11.54 -19.37 7.71
N ALA A 190 -11.91 -20.15 8.72
CA ALA A 190 -11.08 -20.37 9.90
C ALA A 190 -9.86 -21.26 9.58
N SER A 191 -10.03 -22.23 8.69
CA SER A 191 -8.95 -23.08 8.18
C SER A 191 -7.98 -22.26 7.32
N CYS A 192 -8.51 -21.41 6.43
CA CYS A 192 -7.70 -20.45 5.67
C CYS A 192 -6.93 -19.48 6.57
N CYS A 193 -7.54 -19.02 7.66
CA CYS A 193 -6.85 -18.22 8.65
C CYS A 193 -5.71 -19.00 9.34
N SER A 194 -5.98 -20.24 9.78
CA SER A 194 -5.00 -21.08 10.46
C SER A 194 -3.77 -21.34 9.58
N GLU A 195 -4.00 -21.58 8.29
CA GLU A 195 -2.93 -21.72 7.29
C GLU A 195 -2.13 -20.43 7.12
N CYS A 196 -2.78 -19.27 7.10
CA CYS A 196 -2.06 -18.00 7.09
C CYS A 196 -1.19 -17.85 8.34
N GLN A 197 -1.68 -18.16 9.54
CA GLN A 197 -0.88 -18.08 10.77
C GLN A 197 0.31 -19.05 10.77
N ALA A 198 0.16 -20.23 10.18
CA ALA A 198 1.22 -21.22 10.06
C ALA A 198 2.26 -20.88 8.97
N THR A 199 1.87 -20.06 8.00
CA THR A 199 2.72 -19.70 6.86
C THR A 199 3.58 -18.49 7.19
N SER A 200 4.89 -18.71 7.31
CA SER A 200 5.87 -17.62 7.49
C SER A 200 5.73 -16.57 6.38
N GLY A 201 5.51 -15.32 6.77
CA GLY A 201 5.29 -14.21 5.84
C GLY A 201 3.85 -14.01 5.38
N CYS A 202 2.89 -14.80 5.88
CA CYS A 202 1.47 -14.52 5.67
C CYS A 202 0.92 -13.58 6.74
N PHE A 203 0.30 -12.52 6.25
CA PHE A 203 -0.14 -11.37 7.03
C PHE A 203 -1.61 -11.04 6.73
N ALA A 204 -2.09 -11.37 5.54
CA ALA A 204 -3.50 -11.32 5.19
C ALA A 204 -3.90 -12.54 4.35
N PHE A 205 -5.19 -12.75 4.13
CA PHE A 205 -5.67 -13.72 3.17
C PHE A 205 -7.03 -13.30 2.60
N THR A 206 -7.37 -13.80 1.40
CA THR A 206 -8.73 -13.77 0.88
C THR A 206 -9.27 -15.19 0.75
N TYR A 207 -10.43 -15.44 1.35
CA TYR A 207 -11.19 -16.68 1.26
C TYR A 207 -12.45 -16.50 0.40
N SER A 208 -12.80 -17.52 -0.37
CA SER A 208 -13.99 -17.55 -1.22
C SER A 208 -14.84 -18.78 -0.87
N PRO A 209 -15.98 -18.61 -0.15
CA PRO A 209 -16.83 -19.70 0.30
C PRO A 209 -17.44 -20.54 -0.82
N SER A 210 -17.80 -19.94 -1.97
CA SER A 210 -18.45 -20.65 -3.09
C SER A 210 -17.58 -21.76 -3.68
N ASN A 211 -16.26 -21.56 -3.70
CA ASN A 211 -15.31 -22.46 -4.33
C ASN A 211 -14.18 -22.90 -3.39
N LYS A 212 -14.31 -22.62 -2.09
CA LYS A 212 -13.38 -23.04 -1.02
C LYS A 212 -11.92 -22.61 -1.26
N GLN A 213 -11.70 -21.52 -1.99
CA GLN A 213 -10.36 -21.03 -2.30
C GLN A 213 -9.82 -20.10 -1.22
N CYS A 214 -8.58 -20.35 -0.82
CA CYS A 214 -7.83 -19.56 0.16
C CYS A 214 -6.55 -19.00 -0.47
N SER A 215 -6.49 -17.68 -0.61
CA SER A 215 -5.31 -16.97 -1.14
C SER A 215 -4.57 -16.31 0.01
N LEU A 216 -3.42 -16.86 0.39
CA LEU A 216 -2.53 -16.34 1.44
C LEU A 216 -1.68 -15.17 0.92
N LYS A 217 -1.50 -14.12 1.71
CA LYS A 217 -0.93 -12.86 1.23
C LYS A 217 0.09 -12.25 2.17
N THR A 218 1.12 -11.65 1.59
CA THR A 218 2.19 -10.97 2.32
C THR A 218 1.81 -9.57 2.81
N SER A 219 0.74 -8.96 2.27
CA SER A 219 0.27 -7.63 2.71
C SER A 219 -1.17 -7.34 2.24
N MET A 220 -1.75 -6.24 2.73
CA MET A 220 -3.12 -5.77 2.39
C MET A 220 -3.30 -5.27 0.95
N GLY A 221 -2.22 -5.05 0.18
CA GLY A 221 -2.31 -4.62 -1.23
C GLY A 221 -3.18 -3.38 -1.49
N ASN A 222 -3.65 -3.23 -2.75
CA ASN A 222 -4.66 -2.23 -3.12
C ASN A 222 -6.07 -2.75 -2.83
N GLU A 223 -6.90 -1.92 -2.21
CA GLU A 223 -8.28 -2.26 -1.86
C GLU A 223 -9.16 -2.35 -3.11
N GLY A 224 -9.94 -3.43 -3.23
CA GLY A 224 -11.01 -3.53 -4.21
C GLY A 224 -12.31 -3.91 -3.52
N ASN A 225 -13.32 -3.03 -3.60
CA ASN A 225 -14.70 -3.45 -3.34
C ASN A 225 -15.04 -4.57 -4.33
N SER A 226 -15.33 -5.76 -3.80
CA SER A 226 -15.65 -6.93 -4.61
C SER A 226 -17.17 -7.08 -4.67
N THR A 227 -17.73 -7.07 -5.86
CA THR A 227 -19.07 -7.63 -6.10
C THR A 227 -18.96 -9.16 -6.13
N GLY A 228 -18.91 -9.81 -4.96
CA GLY A 228 -18.73 -11.25 -4.86
C GLY A 228 -18.58 -11.75 -3.42
N ASP A 229 -18.69 -13.06 -3.22
CA ASP A 229 -18.71 -13.79 -1.94
C ASP A 229 -17.35 -13.83 -1.20
N ARG A 230 -16.43 -12.91 -1.49
CA ARG A 230 -15.07 -12.95 -0.95
C ARG A 230 -15.01 -12.38 0.47
N ILE A 231 -14.30 -13.08 1.35
CA ILE A 231 -14.10 -12.72 2.75
C ILE A 231 -12.60 -12.58 2.99
N THR A 232 -12.16 -11.47 3.58
CA THR A 232 -10.75 -11.24 3.87
C THR A 232 -10.49 -11.19 5.36
N GLY A 233 -9.38 -11.83 5.78
CA GLY A 233 -8.76 -11.62 7.09
C GLY A 233 -7.44 -10.87 6.95
N TYR A 234 -7.21 -9.82 7.74
CA TYR A 234 -5.94 -9.12 7.88
C TYR A 234 -5.59 -8.74 9.34
N ASN A 235 -4.33 -8.53 9.73
CA ASN A 235 -3.97 -8.24 11.14
C ASN A 235 -4.39 -6.81 11.51
N SER A 236 -5.01 -6.59 12.68
CA SER A 236 -5.27 -5.23 13.18
C SER A 236 -3.98 -4.45 13.45
N ASN A 237 -2.88 -5.17 13.69
CA ASN A 237 -1.53 -4.60 13.83
C ASN A 237 -0.82 -4.43 12.49
N MET A 238 -1.51 -4.60 11.36
CA MET A 238 -0.95 -4.30 10.05
C MET A 238 -1.34 -2.92 9.58
N CYS A 239 -0.32 -2.27 9.06
CA CYS A 239 -0.41 -0.99 8.42
C CYS A 239 -0.19 -1.21 6.92
N GLY A 240 -1.21 -0.97 6.10
CA GLY A 240 -1.06 -1.02 4.64
C GLY A 240 0.03 -0.04 4.23
N GLY A 241 1.12 -0.53 3.65
CA GLY A 241 2.29 0.33 3.41
C GLY A 241 3.59 -0.21 4.01
N PHE A 242 3.54 -0.85 5.18
CA PHE A 242 4.71 -1.07 6.03
C PHE A 242 4.94 -2.55 6.38
N LEU A 243 6.15 -3.05 6.15
CA LEU A 243 6.69 -4.30 6.70
C LEU A 243 7.01 -4.11 8.18
N ARG A 244 6.48 -5.02 9.00
CA ARG A 244 6.74 -5.08 10.43
C ARG A 244 7.96 -5.97 10.70
N ILE A 245 8.85 -5.53 11.58
CA ILE A 245 10.02 -6.27 12.05
C ILE A 245 10.03 -6.20 13.58
N ASP A 246 9.83 -7.33 14.25
CA ASP A 246 9.85 -7.41 15.71
C ASP A 246 11.29 -7.51 16.25
N ASN A 247 11.52 -7.03 17.47
CA ASN A 247 12.82 -6.99 18.17
C ASN A 247 13.91 -6.27 17.38
N TRP A 248 13.52 -5.24 16.64
CA TRP A 248 14.41 -4.48 15.79
C TRP A 248 14.23 -3.00 16.06
N ASP A 249 15.34 -2.30 16.21
CA ASP A 249 15.38 -0.86 16.41
C ASP A 249 16.15 -0.19 15.28
N ILE A 250 15.65 0.98 14.86
CA ILE A 250 16.30 1.83 13.88
C ILE A 250 16.95 2.99 14.64
N SER A 251 18.28 3.08 14.57
CA SER A 251 19.00 4.18 15.20
C SER A 251 19.00 5.43 14.32
N GLY A 252 18.63 6.58 14.89
CA GLY A 252 18.65 7.88 14.22
C GLY A 252 17.51 8.10 13.21
N ASN A 253 17.68 9.13 12.36
CA ASN A 253 16.71 9.62 11.38
C ASN A 253 15.34 10.02 11.97
N ASP A 254 15.33 10.35 13.26
CA ASP A 254 14.12 10.75 13.98
C ASP A 254 13.59 12.10 13.49
N ILE A 255 12.30 12.15 13.22
CA ILE A 255 11.57 13.38 12.92
C ILE A 255 11.32 14.08 14.27
N LEU A 256 12.21 15.00 14.68
CA LEU A 256 12.21 15.59 16.03
C LEU A 256 11.27 16.80 16.24
N PRO A 257 10.85 17.10 17.51
CA PRO A 257 11.24 16.40 18.76
C PRO A 257 10.11 15.81 19.64
N PHE A 258 10.47 14.69 20.26
CA PHE A 258 9.80 13.82 21.25
C PHE A 258 8.98 12.63 20.72
N PRO A 259 9.22 11.41 21.25
CA PRO A 259 8.37 10.25 20.97
C PRO A 259 6.93 10.58 21.35
N GLY A 260 6.02 10.48 20.39
CA GLY A 260 4.61 10.46 20.70
C GLY A 260 4.32 9.19 21.50
N GLN A 261 3.54 9.28 22.58
CA GLN A 261 2.96 8.07 23.15
C GLN A 261 1.79 7.63 22.28
N GLN A 262 1.80 6.38 21.84
CA GLN A 262 0.72 5.77 21.08
C GLN A 262 0.24 4.52 21.80
N SER A 263 -1.07 4.27 21.78
CA SER A 263 -1.67 3.14 22.49
C SER A 263 -1.20 1.79 21.97
N ASP A 264 -0.80 1.74 20.71
CA ASP A 264 -0.44 0.53 19.98
C ASP A 264 0.40 0.85 18.72
N TYR A 265 0.97 -0.21 18.16
CA TYR A 265 1.75 -0.17 16.92
C TYR A 265 0.95 0.39 15.74
N ALA A 266 -0.35 0.10 15.64
CA ALA A 266 -1.20 0.55 14.54
C ALA A 266 -1.44 2.07 14.58
N SER A 267 -1.58 2.62 15.78
CA SER A 267 -1.69 4.06 16.05
C SER A 267 -0.37 4.77 15.75
N CYS A 268 0.75 4.18 16.13
CA CYS A 268 2.08 4.66 15.72
C CYS A 268 2.27 4.63 14.20
N CYS A 269 1.80 3.58 13.53
CA CYS A 269 1.84 3.54 12.08
C CYS A 269 0.92 4.57 11.41
N SER A 270 -0.30 4.74 11.91
CA SER A 270 -1.23 5.75 11.41
C SER A 270 -0.65 7.15 11.57
N GLN A 271 0.05 7.40 12.67
CA GLN A 271 0.81 8.62 12.88
C GLN A 271 1.92 8.77 11.85
N CYS A 272 2.66 7.70 11.54
CA CYS A 272 3.67 7.69 10.48
C CYS A 272 3.05 7.96 9.09
N GLN A 273 1.97 7.27 8.72
CA GLN A 273 1.25 7.49 7.45
C GLN A 273 0.71 8.92 7.30
N ALA A 274 0.31 9.55 8.40
CA ALA A 274 -0.15 10.94 8.43
C ALA A 274 1.00 11.96 8.48
N THR A 275 2.21 11.52 8.82
CA THR A 275 3.38 12.38 8.97
C THR A 275 4.15 12.45 7.66
N TYR A 276 4.19 13.65 7.08
CA TYR A 276 4.96 13.94 5.89
C TYR A 276 6.42 13.50 6.08
N ARG A 277 6.92 12.65 5.17
CA ARG A 277 8.27 12.03 5.15
C ARG A 277 8.55 10.92 6.16
N CYS A 278 7.56 10.37 6.86
CA CYS A 278 7.81 9.22 7.73
C CYS A 278 7.88 7.89 6.96
N ALA A 279 9.09 7.43 6.60
CA ALA A 279 9.32 6.17 5.87
C ALA A 279 9.39 4.94 6.77
N ALA A 280 9.63 5.16 8.07
CA ALA A 280 9.76 4.11 9.05
C ALA A 280 9.36 4.65 10.43
N PHE A 281 9.15 3.76 11.37
CA PHE A 281 8.98 4.12 12.77
C PHE A 281 9.42 2.97 13.67
N THR A 282 9.75 3.31 14.92
CA THR A 282 9.98 2.34 15.99
C THR A 282 8.93 2.54 17.07
N TYR A 283 8.24 1.46 17.43
CA TYR A 283 7.25 1.43 18.50
C TYR A 283 7.69 0.48 19.63
N SER A 284 7.64 0.93 20.88
CA SER A 284 7.91 0.10 22.06
C SER A 284 6.60 -0.16 22.83
N PRO A 285 6.08 -1.40 22.86
CA PRO A 285 4.86 -1.75 23.59
C PRO A 285 4.93 -1.44 25.09
N SER A 286 6.06 -1.72 25.74
CA SER A 286 6.25 -1.54 27.18
C SER A 286 6.25 -0.09 27.62
N SER A 287 6.78 0.81 26.79
CA SER A 287 6.88 2.24 27.07
C SER A 287 5.84 3.10 26.34
N GLN A 288 5.07 2.47 25.43
CA GLN A 288 4.15 3.12 24.48
C GLN A 288 4.83 4.18 23.59
N GLN A 289 6.15 4.20 23.50
CA GLN A 289 6.87 5.19 22.70
C GLN A 289 6.74 4.90 21.20
N CYS A 290 6.42 5.93 20.43
CA CYS A 290 6.40 5.94 18.97
C CYS A 290 7.43 6.96 18.44
N LEU A 291 8.47 6.46 17.78
CA LEU A 291 9.52 7.24 17.16
C LEU A 291 9.37 7.19 15.64
N LEU A 292 8.95 8.30 15.03
CA LEU A 292 8.77 8.43 13.58
C LEU A 292 10.09 8.77 12.90
N LYS A 293 10.36 8.16 11.74
CA LYS A 293 11.68 8.18 11.10
C LYS A 293 11.57 8.44 9.60
N THR A 294 12.56 9.15 9.05
CA THR A 294 12.60 9.50 7.62
C THR A 294 13.12 8.39 6.72
N SER A 295 13.77 7.35 7.26
CA SER A 295 14.30 6.20 6.52
C SER A 295 14.53 5.00 7.46
N MET A 296 14.78 3.81 6.89
CA MET A 296 15.11 2.61 7.69
C MET A 296 16.48 2.69 8.39
N GLY A 297 17.33 3.65 8.01
CA GLY A 297 18.66 3.86 8.61
C GLY A 297 19.54 2.59 8.65
N SER A 298 20.45 2.55 9.61
CA SER A 298 21.16 1.32 9.99
C SER A 298 20.50 0.76 11.25
N GLY A 299 19.94 -0.44 11.13
CA GLY A 299 19.26 -1.14 12.22
C GLY A 299 20.03 -2.39 12.66
N GLY A 300 19.71 -2.86 13.87
CA GLY A 300 20.22 -4.11 14.42
C GLY A 300 19.22 -4.76 15.36
N ASN A 301 19.48 -6.02 15.73
CA ASN A 301 18.69 -6.71 16.75
C ASN A 301 18.71 -5.89 18.04
N ALA A 302 17.52 -5.50 18.52
CA ALA A 302 17.36 -4.78 19.75
C ALA A 302 17.35 -5.76 20.94
N THR A 303 17.87 -5.33 22.09
CA THR A 303 17.72 -6.06 23.36
C THR A 303 16.39 -5.75 24.06
N THR A 304 15.47 -5.06 23.39
CA THR A 304 14.21 -4.49 23.90
C THR A 304 13.02 -4.98 23.06
N ASP A 305 11.80 -4.73 23.53
CA ASP A 305 10.53 -5.11 22.89
C ASP A 305 10.15 -4.25 21.68
N ASN A 306 11.13 -3.57 21.07
CA ASN A 306 10.93 -2.63 19.98
C ASN A 306 10.40 -3.35 18.73
N ILE A 307 9.39 -2.74 18.12
CA ILE A 307 8.78 -3.16 16.86
C ILE A 307 9.04 -2.07 15.83
N THR A 308 9.73 -2.41 14.76
CA THR A 308 9.95 -1.53 13.63
C THR A 308 8.85 -1.71 12.60
N GLY A 309 8.26 -0.59 12.16
CA GLY A 309 7.48 -0.55 10.92
C GLY A 309 8.27 0.16 9.84
N TYR A 310 8.53 -0.51 8.73
CA TYR A 310 9.25 0.04 7.58
C TYR A 310 8.39 0.03 6.33
N SER A 311 8.25 1.15 5.64
CA SER A 311 7.43 1.24 4.44
C SER A 311 7.99 0.35 3.31
N ILE A 312 7.27 -0.71 2.92
CA ILE A 312 7.55 -1.51 1.70
C ILE A 312 6.99 -0.86 0.45
N TYR A 313 6.06 0.07 0.63
CA TYR A 313 5.64 1.01 -0.40
C TYR A 313 6.38 2.30 -0.16
N PRO A 314 6.85 3.00 -1.18
CA PRO A 314 7.53 4.25 -0.93
C PRO A 314 6.58 5.34 -0.43
N LEU A 315 7.14 6.28 0.32
CA LEU A 315 6.45 7.39 0.98
C LEU A 315 5.54 8.20 0.06
N ARG A 316 4.32 8.54 0.54
CA ARG A 316 3.51 9.61 -0.05
C ARG A 316 4.33 10.91 -0.16
N GLY A 317 4.49 11.40 -1.38
CA GLY A 317 4.99 12.74 -1.67
C GLY A 317 6.28 12.82 -2.50
N SER A 318 6.88 11.71 -2.90
CA SER A 318 8.00 11.67 -3.85
C SER A 318 7.53 11.20 -5.22
N SER A 319 7.80 11.98 -6.26
CA SER A 319 7.36 11.77 -7.65
C SER A 319 8.09 10.65 -8.40
N THR A 320 8.58 9.59 -7.73
CA THR A 320 9.48 8.60 -8.37
C THR A 320 9.36 7.18 -7.78
N ASP A 321 8.13 6.70 -7.58
CA ASP A 321 7.85 5.36 -7.03
C ASP A 321 7.82 4.31 -8.14
N ILE A 322 8.99 4.01 -8.72
CA ILE A 322 9.12 3.00 -9.77
C ILE A 322 9.43 1.64 -9.14
N LEU A 323 8.64 0.61 -9.48
CA LEU A 323 8.87 -0.75 -9.01
C LEU A 323 10.24 -1.28 -9.50
N PRO A 324 10.94 -2.11 -8.69
CA PRO A 324 12.14 -2.81 -9.15
C PRO A 324 11.85 -3.59 -10.43
N ASN A 325 12.65 -3.38 -11.48
CA ASN A 325 12.48 -3.98 -12.81
C ASN A 325 11.18 -3.60 -13.54
N ALA A 326 10.58 -2.44 -13.23
CA ALA A 326 9.45 -1.92 -13.98
C ALA A 326 9.75 -1.91 -15.49
N LEU A 327 8.78 -2.38 -16.26
CA LEU A 327 8.76 -2.28 -17.71
C LEU A 327 7.65 -1.32 -18.10
N TRP A 328 7.85 -0.59 -19.19
CA TRP A 328 6.85 0.31 -19.74
C TRP A 328 6.31 -0.25 -21.05
N GLN A 329 5.03 -0.02 -21.26
CA GLN A 329 4.41 -0.23 -22.57
C GLN A 329 5.19 0.57 -23.61
N GLN A 330 5.50 -0.06 -24.74
CA GLN A 330 6.32 0.57 -25.78
C GLN A 330 5.56 1.60 -26.60
N ASN A 331 4.22 1.52 -26.63
CA ASN A 331 3.37 2.49 -27.30
C ASN A 331 2.98 3.58 -26.31
N GLY A 332 3.37 4.81 -26.58
CA GLY A 332 2.99 5.99 -25.81
C GLY A 332 1.59 6.50 -26.19
N ILE A 333 0.98 7.21 -25.24
CA ILE A 333 -0.26 7.95 -25.41
C ILE A 333 0.10 9.44 -25.41
N THR A 334 -0.33 10.18 -26.43
CA THR A 334 -0.15 11.63 -26.43
C THR A 334 -1.11 12.27 -25.43
N VAL A 335 -0.56 12.94 -24.42
CA VAL A 335 -1.32 13.53 -23.30
C VAL A 335 -1.30 15.06 -23.29
N ALA A 336 -0.38 15.69 -24.04
CA ALA A 336 -0.37 17.12 -24.32
C ALA A 336 0.23 17.40 -25.70
N GLY A 337 -0.25 18.44 -26.37
CA GLY A 337 0.21 18.79 -27.73
C GLY A 337 -0.18 17.77 -28.80
N GLY A 338 0.71 17.56 -29.78
CA GLY A 338 0.53 16.58 -30.87
C GLY A 338 -0.44 16.98 -31.98
N ASN A 339 -0.99 18.19 -31.94
CA ASN A 339 -1.89 18.74 -32.97
C ASN A 339 -1.16 19.73 -33.90
N GLY A 340 0.09 19.41 -34.24
CA GLY A 340 1.00 20.29 -34.95
C GLY A 340 1.62 21.38 -34.07
N GLU A 341 2.67 21.98 -34.61
CA GLU A 341 3.33 23.14 -34.01
C GLU A 341 2.39 24.35 -34.05
N GLY A 342 2.25 25.06 -32.93
CA GLY A 342 1.42 26.27 -32.89
C GLY A 342 1.17 26.78 -31.48
N ASN A 343 0.30 27.79 -31.36
CA ASN A 343 -0.04 28.47 -30.10
C ASN A 343 -1.47 28.21 -29.62
N GLY A 344 -2.22 27.32 -30.29
CA GLY A 344 -3.53 26.88 -29.86
C GLY A 344 -3.51 26.21 -28.47
N THR A 345 -4.69 26.04 -27.86
CA THR A 345 -4.83 25.42 -26.53
C THR A 345 -4.50 23.92 -26.52
N ASN A 346 -4.54 23.26 -27.67
CA ASN A 346 -4.16 21.86 -27.86
C ASN A 346 -2.84 21.69 -28.64
N GLN A 347 -2.08 22.78 -28.82
CA GLN A 347 -0.80 22.81 -29.55
C GLN A 347 0.34 23.22 -28.62
N LEU A 348 1.54 22.77 -28.96
CA LEU A 348 2.80 23.18 -28.35
C LEU A 348 3.75 23.64 -29.46
N ASN A 349 4.72 24.48 -29.13
CA ASN A 349 5.79 24.89 -30.01
C ASN A 349 7.15 24.85 -29.29
N GLY A 350 7.93 23.82 -29.61
CA GLY A 350 9.23 23.56 -29.00
C GLY A 350 9.15 23.31 -27.49
N PRO A 351 8.31 22.37 -27.00
CA PRO A 351 8.26 22.06 -25.57
C PRO A 351 9.59 21.43 -25.13
N VAL A 352 10.16 21.87 -24.00
CA VAL A 352 11.48 21.37 -23.54
C VAL A 352 11.46 20.68 -22.18
N ALA A 353 10.51 21.04 -21.32
CA ALA A 353 10.45 20.54 -19.96
C ALA A 353 9.01 20.28 -19.54
N LEU A 354 8.86 19.34 -18.60
CA LEU A 354 7.57 18.99 -18.04
C LEU A 354 7.69 18.72 -16.53
N TYR A 355 6.59 18.96 -15.81
CA TYR A 355 6.40 18.52 -14.43
C TYR A 355 5.02 17.88 -14.30
N VAL A 356 4.94 16.74 -13.63
CA VAL A 356 3.68 16.05 -13.33
C VAL A 356 3.39 16.17 -11.84
N ASP A 357 2.23 16.72 -11.49
CA ASP A 357 1.83 16.87 -10.09
C ASP A 357 1.12 15.61 -9.53
N ASP A 358 0.82 15.64 -8.23
CA ASP A 358 0.17 14.51 -7.55
C ASP A 358 -1.26 14.22 -8.04
N ASN A 359 -1.89 15.17 -8.75
CA ASN A 359 -3.19 15.02 -9.40
C ASN A 359 -3.09 14.60 -10.87
N GLN A 360 -1.89 14.28 -11.36
CA GLN A 360 -1.57 13.97 -12.76
C GLN A 360 -1.86 15.15 -13.72
N ALA A 361 -1.85 16.37 -13.21
CA ALA A 361 -1.78 17.55 -14.07
C ALA A 361 -0.35 17.72 -14.59
N ILE A 362 -0.23 18.01 -15.88
CA ILE A 362 1.04 18.15 -16.59
C ILE A 362 1.28 19.62 -16.87
N TYR A 363 2.41 20.14 -16.40
CA TYR A 363 2.88 21.49 -16.66
C TYR A 363 3.99 21.41 -17.69
N VAL A 364 3.88 22.15 -18.79
CA VAL A 364 4.83 22.08 -19.91
C VAL A 364 5.36 23.47 -20.20
N ALA A 365 6.69 23.57 -20.32
CA ALA A 365 7.37 24.77 -20.79
C ALA A 365 7.28 24.84 -22.32
N ASP A 366 6.36 25.67 -22.82
CA ASP A 366 6.08 25.87 -24.24
C ASP A 366 6.93 27.03 -24.78
N VAL A 367 8.21 26.72 -25.02
CA VAL A 367 9.30 27.69 -25.12
C VAL A 367 9.06 28.76 -26.17
N LEU A 368 8.71 28.36 -27.39
CA LEU A 368 8.60 29.28 -28.53
C LEU A 368 7.31 30.10 -28.50
N ASN A 369 6.38 29.76 -27.59
CA ASN A 369 5.19 30.53 -27.28
C ASN A 369 5.30 31.35 -25.98
N ASP A 370 6.48 31.37 -25.35
CA ASP A 370 6.79 32.16 -24.15
C ASP A 370 5.77 31.94 -23.00
N ARG A 371 5.38 30.69 -22.76
CA ARG A 371 4.32 30.34 -21.79
C ARG A 371 4.55 29.00 -21.11
N ILE A 372 3.92 28.84 -19.94
CA ILE A 372 3.73 27.55 -19.29
C ILE A 372 2.27 27.14 -19.47
N MET A 373 2.07 25.90 -19.92
CA MET A 373 0.76 25.32 -20.16
C MET A 373 0.47 24.21 -19.14
N GLU A 374 -0.77 24.14 -18.64
CA GLU A 374 -1.28 23.05 -17.80
C GLU A 374 -2.27 22.19 -18.59
N TRP A 375 -2.10 20.88 -18.57
CA TRP A 375 -3.13 19.90 -18.95
C TRP A 375 -3.54 19.11 -17.72
N LYS A 376 -4.84 19.14 -17.40
CA LYS A 376 -5.41 18.26 -16.36
C LYS A 376 -5.58 16.85 -16.91
N LEU A 377 -5.61 15.86 -16.03
CA LEU A 377 -5.81 14.46 -16.40
C LEU A 377 -7.03 14.28 -17.32
N GLY A 378 -6.80 13.70 -18.50
CA GLY A 378 -7.84 13.45 -19.52
C GLY A 378 -8.28 14.68 -20.34
N ALA A 379 -7.70 15.86 -20.11
CA ALA A 379 -8.02 17.05 -20.89
C ALA A 379 -7.43 16.98 -22.30
N THR A 380 -8.21 17.38 -23.30
CA THR A 380 -7.75 17.48 -24.70
C THR A 380 -7.17 18.86 -25.04
N ASN A 381 -7.44 19.86 -24.20
CA ASN A 381 -6.98 21.23 -24.32
C ASN A 381 -6.30 21.62 -23.02
N GLY A 382 -5.18 22.34 -23.13
CA GLY A 382 -4.45 22.92 -22.03
C GLY A 382 -4.86 24.36 -21.77
N GLN A 383 -4.40 24.86 -20.63
CA GLN A 383 -4.61 26.23 -20.19
C GLN A 383 -3.27 26.91 -19.96
N VAL A 384 -3.13 28.17 -20.37
CA VAL A 384 -1.98 29.00 -20.01
C VAL A 384 -2.04 29.30 -18.51
N VAL A 385 -1.00 28.93 -17.76
CA VAL A 385 -0.90 29.17 -16.31
C VAL A 385 0.18 30.16 -15.92
N ALA A 386 1.13 30.44 -16.81
CA ALA A 386 2.10 31.53 -16.68
C ALA A 386 2.57 32.00 -18.06
N GLY A 387 2.93 33.28 -18.19
CA GLY A 387 3.34 33.87 -19.48
C GLY A 387 2.21 34.00 -20.49
N GLY A 388 2.53 33.87 -21.80
CA GLY A 388 1.57 33.98 -22.90
C GLY A 388 1.12 35.41 -23.26
N ASN A 389 1.69 36.43 -22.61
CA ASN A 389 1.43 37.86 -22.88
C ASN A 389 2.52 38.49 -23.78
N GLY A 390 3.04 37.69 -24.71
CA GLY A 390 4.19 38.02 -25.54
C GLY A 390 5.52 37.92 -24.81
N ARG A 391 6.59 37.75 -25.61
CA ARG A 391 7.97 37.72 -25.16
C ARG A 391 8.35 39.00 -24.41
N GLY A 392 8.87 38.87 -23.19
CA GLY A 392 9.37 40.03 -22.45
C GLY A 392 9.75 39.71 -21.02
N ASN A 393 10.19 40.73 -20.30
CA ASN A 393 10.65 40.64 -18.90
C ASN A 393 9.66 41.27 -17.89
N GLY A 394 8.49 41.72 -18.36
CA GLY A 394 7.41 42.21 -17.49
C GLY A 394 6.94 41.15 -16.49
N ALA A 395 6.23 41.57 -15.44
CA ALA A 395 5.77 40.66 -14.39
C ALA A 395 4.77 39.62 -14.91
N ASN A 396 4.02 39.90 -15.98
CA ASN A 396 3.09 38.99 -16.64
C ASN A 396 3.67 38.34 -17.92
N GLN A 397 4.97 38.50 -18.18
CA GLN A 397 5.64 37.99 -19.39
C GLN A 397 6.74 36.99 -19.04
N LEU A 398 6.98 36.07 -19.97
CA LEU A 398 8.12 35.17 -19.98
C LEU A 398 8.87 35.35 -21.31
N ASN A 399 10.07 34.80 -21.40
CA ASN A 399 10.87 34.75 -22.62
C ASN A 399 11.54 33.38 -22.69
N SER A 400 11.07 32.50 -23.57
CA SER A 400 11.62 31.16 -23.78
C SER A 400 11.83 30.40 -22.45
N PRO A 401 10.75 30.17 -21.67
CA PRO A 401 10.88 29.50 -20.38
C PRO A 401 11.46 28.10 -20.56
N ALA A 402 12.57 27.79 -19.90
CA ALA A 402 13.36 26.60 -20.19
C ALA A 402 13.02 25.40 -19.28
N ASP A 403 12.42 25.66 -18.12
CA ASP A 403 12.02 24.63 -17.16
C ASP A 403 10.91 25.15 -16.24
N VAL A 404 10.11 24.24 -15.69
CA VAL A 404 9.08 24.53 -14.69
C VAL A 404 8.96 23.38 -13.69
N ILE A 405 8.93 23.72 -12.41
CA ILE A 405 8.63 22.79 -11.31
C ILE A 405 7.59 23.40 -10.37
N ILE A 406 7.00 22.57 -9.51
CA ILE A 406 6.08 23.04 -8.45
C ILE A 406 6.81 23.07 -7.11
N ASP A 407 6.80 24.23 -6.46
CA ASP A 407 7.02 24.33 -5.02
C ASP A 407 5.69 24.02 -4.31
N LYS A 408 5.59 22.80 -3.77
CA LYS A 408 4.38 22.32 -3.09
C LYS A 408 4.09 23.06 -1.80
N GLU A 409 5.11 23.60 -1.12
CA GLU A 409 4.90 24.32 0.15
C GLU A 409 4.25 25.67 -0.07
N THR A 410 4.60 26.36 -1.17
CA THR A 410 4.06 27.69 -1.49
C THR A 410 2.98 27.66 -2.56
N ASP A 411 2.57 26.47 -3.01
CA ASP A 411 1.65 26.22 -4.13
C ASP A 411 1.95 27.14 -5.33
N SER A 412 3.21 27.13 -5.76
CA SER A 412 3.74 28.04 -6.78
C SER A 412 4.51 27.30 -7.86
N LEU A 413 4.48 27.83 -9.08
CA LEU A 413 5.37 27.43 -10.17
C LEU A 413 6.72 28.14 -9.98
N ILE A 414 7.81 27.40 -10.11
CA ILE A 414 9.17 27.95 -10.22
C ILE A 414 9.64 27.71 -11.63
N ILE A 415 9.99 28.77 -12.34
CA ILE A 415 10.21 28.75 -13.79
C ILE A 415 11.59 29.32 -14.12
N CYS A 416 12.37 28.59 -14.93
CA CYS A 416 13.53 29.17 -15.60
C CYS A 416 13.05 30.09 -16.70
N ASP A 417 13.32 31.39 -16.59
CA ASP A 417 12.96 32.36 -17.62
C ASP A 417 14.22 32.79 -18.39
N GLY A 418 14.16 32.74 -19.72
CA GLY A 418 15.24 33.08 -20.63
C GLY A 418 15.65 34.55 -20.60
N ASN A 419 14.98 35.38 -19.79
CA ASN A 419 15.44 36.70 -19.39
C ASN A 419 16.61 36.69 -18.37
N GLY A 420 17.21 35.53 -18.08
CA GLY A 420 18.34 35.42 -17.16
C GLY A 420 17.93 35.44 -15.69
N ARG A 421 16.76 34.84 -15.39
CA ARG A 421 16.17 34.85 -14.05
C ARG A 421 15.39 33.56 -13.76
N VAL A 422 15.16 33.31 -12.47
CA VAL A 422 14.16 32.35 -12.00
C VAL A 422 12.98 33.13 -11.46
N VAL A 423 11.77 32.78 -11.91
CA VAL A 423 10.54 33.43 -11.45
C VAL A 423 9.67 32.46 -10.66
N ARG A 424 9.02 32.99 -9.62
CA ARG A 424 7.97 32.31 -8.86
C ARG A 424 6.61 32.86 -9.30
N TRP A 425 5.71 31.99 -9.71
CA TRP A 425 4.37 32.33 -10.16
C TRP A 425 3.32 31.63 -9.30
N PRO A 426 2.24 32.29 -8.86
CA PRO A 426 1.16 31.59 -8.15
C PRO A 426 0.57 30.50 -9.05
N ARG A 427 0.50 29.27 -8.56
CA ARG A 427 0.00 28.15 -9.38
C ARG A 427 -1.49 28.30 -9.72
N ARG A 428 -2.25 28.97 -8.86
CA ARG A 428 -3.70 29.18 -9.02
C ARG A 428 -4.01 30.67 -9.15
N ASN A 429 -4.76 31.03 -10.19
CA ASN A 429 -5.21 32.41 -10.45
C ASN A 429 -4.08 33.46 -10.51
N GLY A 430 -2.85 33.04 -10.82
CA GLY A 430 -1.69 33.94 -10.92
C GLY A 430 -1.67 34.70 -12.24
N THR A 431 -1.69 36.02 -12.19
CA THR A 431 -1.59 36.89 -13.39
C THR A 431 -0.18 37.44 -13.63
N SER A 432 0.71 37.28 -12.65
CA SER A 432 2.09 37.76 -12.70
C SER A 432 3.01 36.91 -11.82
N GLY A 433 4.30 36.89 -12.17
CA GLY A 433 5.37 36.25 -11.43
C GLY A 433 6.34 37.26 -10.81
N GLU A 434 6.99 36.81 -9.75
CA GLU A 434 8.03 37.52 -9.03
C GLU A 434 9.40 36.95 -9.39
N THR A 435 10.40 37.81 -9.63
CA THR A 435 11.77 37.36 -9.82
C THR A 435 12.39 36.99 -8.47
N ILE A 436 12.74 35.72 -8.28
CA ILE A 436 13.34 35.23 -7.03
C ILE A 436 14.87 35.06 -7.14
N ILE A 437 15.40 34.87 -8.35
CA ILE A 437 16.85 34.81 -8.62
C ILE A 437 17.11 35.58 -9.93
N SER A 438 18.16 36.40 -9.97
CA SER A 438 18.56 37.17 -11.16
C SER A 438 20.00 36.84 -11.59
N ASN A 439 20.38 37.27 -12.80
CA ASN A 439 21.73 37.08 -13.37
C ASN A 439 22.14 35.62 -13.50
N ILE A 440 21.19 34.74 -13.82
CA ILE A 440 21.39 33.29 -13.95
C ILE A 440 20.87 32.79 -15.30
N SER A 441 21.70 32.06 -16.04
CA SER A 441 21.27 31.41 -17.29
C SER A 441 20.60 30.07 -16.99
N CYS A 442 19.43 30.14 -16.35
CA CYS A 442 18.65 29.00 -15.88
C CYS A 442 18.16 28.15 -17.06
N VAL A 443 18.46 26.85 -17.03
CA VAL A 443 17.93 25.87 -18.01
C VAL A 443 17.37 24.60 -17.38
N GLY A 444 17.60 24.37 -16.08
CA GLY A 444 17.09 23.23 -15.35
C GLY A 444 16.91 23.57 -13.87
N LEU A 445 15.86 23.02 -13.27
CA LEU A 445 15.44 23.26 -11.89
C LEU A 445 15.10 21.95 -11.18
N THR A 446 15.41 21.88 -9.89
CA THR A 446 14.76 20.91 -8.99
C THR A 446 14.71 21.45 -7.57
N ILE A 447 13.77 20.97 -6.77
CA ILE A 447 13.68 21.28 -5.34
C ILE A 447 13.85 19.97 -4.60
N ASP A 448 14.83 19.93 -3.69
CA ASP A 448 14.97 18.79 -2.79
C ASP A 448 13.91 18.83 -1.67
N GLU A 449 13.82 17.75 -0.92
CA GLU A 449 12.92 17.68 0.20
C GLU A 449 13.27 18.73 1.27
N LYS A 450 14.51 19.15 1.46
CA LYS A 450 14.82 20.23 2.42
C LYS A 450 14.33 21.62 1.95
N GLY A 451 13.73 21.71 0.76
CA GLY A 451 13.23 22.94 0.17
C GLY A 451 14.33 23.79 -0.46
N PHE A 452 15.52 23.21 -0.68
CA PHE A 452 16.59 23.88 -1.42
C PHE A 452 16.28 23.83 -2.91
N LEU A 453 16.39 24.98 -3.56
CA LEU A 453 16.25 25.09 -5.00
C LEU A 453 17.62 24.90 -5.66
N TYR A 454 17.71 23.97 -6.59
CA TYR A 454 18.90 23.73 -7.41
C TYR A 454 18.64 24.26 -8.80
N VAL A 455 19.57 25.07 -9.30
CA VAL A 455 19.46 25.75 -10.59
C VAL A 455 20.69 25.46 -11.43
N VAL A 456 20.47 24.97 -12.64
CA VAL A 456 21.52 24.81 -13.65
C VAL A 456 21.80 26.15 -14.30
N ASP A 457 23.01 26.67 -14.14
CA ASP A 457 23.49 27.81 -14.92
C ASP A 457 24.30 27.32 -16.13
N ARG A 458 23.67 27.37 -17.30
CA ARG A 458 24.26 26.87 -18.54
C ARG A 458 25.53 27.62 -18.94
N ILE A 459 25.58 28.94 -18.74
CA ILE A 459 26.69 29.77 -19.19
C ILE A 459 27.88 29.61 -18.24
N ARG A 460 27.62 29.48 -16.94
CA ARG A 460 28.67 29.25 -15.94
C ARG A 460 29.09 27.79 -15.83
N ASN A 461 28.40 26.87 -16.50
CA ASN A 461 28.68 25.43 -16.48
C ASN A 461 28.70 24.87 -15.05
N GLU A 462 27.66 25.19 -14.29
CA GLU A 462 27.58 24.84 -12.87
C GLU A 462 26.12 24.64 -12.44
N VAL A 463 25.96 23.97 -11.31
CA VAL A 463 24.68 23.88 -10.61
C VAL A 463 24.82 24.58 -9.27
N ARG A 464 23.87 25.47 -8.98
CA ARG A 464 23.81 26.26 -7.74
C ARG A 464 22.65 25.84 -6.88
N ARG A 465 22.88 25.70 -5.58
CA ARG A 465 21.85 25.46 -4.55
C ARG A 465 21.53 26.77 -3.83
N TYR A 466 20.24 27.06 -3.68
CA TYR A 466 19.71 28.24 -3.03
C TYR A 466 18.82 27.83 -1.85
N ARG A 467 19.00 28.51 -0.71
CA ARG A 467 18.01 28.50 0.37
C ARG A 467 16.83 29.41 0.01
N ARG A 468 15.65 29.17 0.58
CA ARG A 468 14.51 30.06 0.39
C ARG A 468 14.86 31.49 0.83
N GLY A 469 14.66 32.46 -0.06
CA GLY A 469 14.98 33.88 0.15
C GLY A 469 16.45 34.24 -0.10
N GLU A 470 17.31 33.28 -0.43
CA GLU A 470 18.70 33.54 -0.80
C GLU A 470 18.79 33.99 -2.26
N SER A 471 19.53 35.08 -2.52
CA SER A 471 19.77 35.59 -3.88
C SER A 471 21.10 35.14 -4.48
N GLN A 472 21.99 34.58 -3.66
CA GLN A 472 23.33 34.11 -4.04
C GLN A 472 23.47 32.63 -3.70
N GLY A 473 23.30 31.76 -4.70
CA GLY A 473 23.39 30.31 -4.49
C GLY A 473 24.82 29.83 -4.34
N THR A 474 24.99 28.73 -3.61
CA THR A 474 26.26 28.01 -3.47
C THR A 474 26.47 27.06 -4.63
N VAL A 475 27.65 27.04 -5.25
CA VAL A 475 27.98 26.06 -6.30
C VAL A 475 28.13 24.68 -5.66
N ILE A 476 27.39 23.69 -6.18
CA ILE A 476 27.42 22.31 -5.67
C ILE A 476 27.92 21.28 -6.70
N ALA A 477 27.99 21.66 -7.98
CA ALA A 477 28.52 20.84 -9.06
C ALA A 477 29.07 21.75 -10.19
N GLY A 478 30.17 21.34 -10.82
CA GLY A 478 30.87 22.16 -11.81
C GLY A 478 31.57 23.37 -11.21
N GLY A 479 31.49 24.53 -11.87
CA GLY A 479 32.06 25.80 -11.39
C GLY A 479 33.58 25.96 -11.56
N ASN A 480 34.25 24.96 -12.15
CA ASN A 480 35.70 24.99 -12.44
C ASN A 480 36.01 25.28 -13.92
N GLY A 481 35.14 26.09 -14.55
CA GLY A 481 35.18 26.38 -15.98
C GLY A 481 34.60 25.27 -16.86
N GLN A 482 34.40 25.59 -18.13
CA GLN A 482 33.92 24.63 -19.13
C GLN A 482 34.99 23.58 -19.41
N GLY A 483 34.62 22.29 -19.39
CA GLY A 483 35.53 21.20 -19.72
C GLY A 483 34.94 19.83 -19.41
N ASN A 484 35.76 18.78 -19.53
CA ASN A 484 35.36 17.38 -19.39
C ASN A 484 36.01 16.66 -18.19
N ARG A 485 36.76 17.38 -17.35
CA ARG A 485 37.28 16.82 -16.08
C ARG A 485 36.13 16.47 -15.14
N LEU A 486 36.40 15.66 -14.12
CA LEU A 486 35.38 15.21 -13.16
C LEU A 486 34.79 16.35 -12.31
N ASN A 487 35.47 17.49 -12.22
CA ASN A 487 35.01 18.70 -11.54
C ASN A 487 34.51 19.80 -12.50
N GLN A 488 34.36 19.49 -13.79
CA GLN A 488 33.92 20.41 -14.84
C GLN A 488 32.67 19.91 -15.53
N LEU A 489 31.90 20.84 -16.09
CA LEU A 489 30.73 20.58 -16.93
C LEU A 489 30.86 21.35 -18.25
N SER A 490 30.06 20.99 -19.25
CA SER A 490 29.98 21.65 -20.55
C SER A 490 28.53 21.73 -21.04
N SER A 491 27.96 22.94 -20.92
CA SER A 491 26.56 23.28 -21.20
C SER A 491 25.55 22.34 -20.52
N PRO A 492 25.60 22.18 -19.18
CA PRO A 492 24.66 21.32 -18.48
C PRO A 492 23.22 21.74 -18.79
N GLN A 493 22.29 20.77 -18.94
CA GLN A 493 20.91 21.06 -19.35
C GLN A 493 19.89 20.79 -18.26
N TYR A 494 20.10 19.74 -17.45
CA TYR A 494 19.10 19.27 -16.51
C TYR A 494 19.75 18.86 -15.19
N VAL A 495 18.97 18.90 -14.11
CA VAL A 495 19.40 18.52 -12.77
C VAL A 495 18.35 17.68 -12.08
N PHE A 496 18.81 16.67 -11.35
CA PHE A 496 17.99 15.91 -10.41
C PHE A 496 18.75 15.77 -9.08
N VAL A 497 18.04 15.79 -7.97
CA VAL A 497 18.60 15.54 -6.64
C VAL A 497 17.89 14.35 -6.03
N ASP A 498 18.65 13.32 -5.64
CA ASP A 498 18.10 12.15 -4.96
C ASP A 498 17.99 12.37 -3.44
N ARG A 499 17.44 11.37 -2.74
CA ARG A 499 17.25 11.38 -1.28
C ARG A 499 18.55 11.33 -0.48
N ASP A 500 19.64 10.89 -1.10
CA ASP A 500 20.97 10.91 -0.49
C ASP A 500 21.63 12.29 -0.74
N HIS A 501 20.86 13.28 -1.21
CA HIS A 501 21.31 14.61 -1.62
C HIS A 501 22.38 14.60 -2.70
N SER A 502 22.45 13.52 -3.49
CA SER A 502 23.33 13.46 -4.63
C SER A 502 22.72 14.21 -5.80
N VAL A 503 23.53 15.03 -6.46
CA VAL A 503 23.13 15.85 -7.59
C VAL A 503 23.55 15.18 -8.90
N TYR A 504 22.58 14.88 -9.75
CA TYR A 504 22.79 14.32 -11.08
C TYR A 504 22.59 15.43 -12.10
N VAL A 505 23.56 15.57 -13.00
CA VAL A 505 23.57 16.63 -14.00
C VAL A 505 23.80 16.02 -15.37
N SER A 506 22.95 16.37 -16.34
CA SER A 506 23.19 16.03 -17.73
C SER A 506 24.23 16.97 -18.32
N ASP A 507 25.42 16.42 -18.56
CA ASP A 507 26.58 17.15 -19.06
C ASP A 507 26.59 17.07 -20.61
N TYR A 508 25.69 17.85 -21.20
CA TYR A 508 25.22 17.73 -22.58
C TYR A 508 26.33 17.64 -23.62
N TYR A 509 27.30 18.58 -23.63
CA TYR A 509 28.38 18.55 -24.62
C TYR A 509 29.48 17.53 -24.32
N ASN A 510 29.49 16.95 -23.12
CA ASN A 510 30.41 15.87 -22.77
C ASN A 510 29.76 14.48 -22.91
N HIS A 511 28.50 14.41 -23.37
CA HIS A 511 27.80 13.15 -23.66
C HIS A 511 27.71 12.19 -22.46
N ARG A 512 27.52 12.74 -21.26
CA ARG A 512 27.51 11.98 -20.01
C ARG A 512 26.51 12.51 -19.00
N VAL A 513 26.22 11.70 -17.99
CA VAL A 513 25.53 12.14 -16.77
C VAL A 513 26.50 12.02 -15.61
N MET A 514 26.64 13.11 -14.87
CA MET A 514 27.57 13.21 -13.76
C MET A 514 26.81 13.27 -12.43
N LYS A 515 27.23 12.49 -11.44
CA LYS A 515 26.71 12.48 -10.07
C LYS A 515 27.71 13.16 -9.13
N TRP A 516 27.27 14.13 -8.34
CA TRP A 516 28.01 14.67 -7.20
C TRP A 516 27.33 14.22 -5.91
N GLU A 517 28.09 13.59 -5.02
CA GLU A 517 27.63 13.32 -3.66
C GLU A 517 27.74 14.58 -2.79
N GLU A 518 26.98 14.65 -1.70
CA GLU A 518 26.97 15.84 -0.85
C GLU A 518 28.39 16.18 -0.33
N GLY A 519 28.87 17.38 -0.65
CA GLY A 519 30.20 17.86 -0.27
C GLY A 519 31.36 17.38 -1.16
N ALA A 520 31.09 16.59 -2.21
CA ALA A 520 32.12 16.13 -3.14
C ALA A 520 32.72 17.30 -3.95
N LYS A 521 34.04 17.26 -4.18
CA LYS A 521 34.74 18.25 -5.02
C LYS A 521 34.75 17.90 -6.50
N GLU A 522 34.59 16.62 -6.80
CA GLU A 522 34.53 16.05 -8.15
C GLU A 522 33.33 15.13 -8.23
N GLY A 523 32.78 14.99 -9.44
CA GLY A 523 31.66 14.11 -9.72
C GLY A 523 32.12 12.74 -10.20
N ILE A 524 31.16 11.84 -10.31
CA ILE A 524 31.30 10.48 -10.82
C ILE A 524 30.53 10.41 -12.14
N ASP A 525 31.18 9.95 -13.22
CA ASP A 525 30.48 9.65 -14.46
C ASP A 525 29.63 8.39 -14.26
N VAL A 526 28.32 8.53 -14.37
CA VAL A 526 27.34 7.44 -14.20
C VAL A 526 27.21 6.62 -15.50
N THR A 527 27.76 7.13 -16.60
CA THR A 527 27.54 6.64 -17.97
C THR A 527 28.85 6.14 -18.59
N SER A 528 28.82 5.55 -19.79
CA SER A 528 30.05 5.03 -20.43
C SER A 528 30.36 5.60 -21.81
N GLY A 529 30.29 6.92 -21.92
CA GLY A 529 30.82 7.67 -23.06
C GLY A 529 29.87 7.87 -24.24
N GLN A 530 30.39 8.50 -25.28
CA GLN A 530 29.65 8.98 -26.44
C GLN A 530 29.38 7.90 -27.49
N GLY A 531 28.18 7.89 -28.07
CA GLY A 531 27.81 7.00 -29.18
C GLY A 531 26.32 6.64 -29.18
N ASN A 532 25.96 5.61 -29.95
CA ASN A 532 24.59 5.13 -30.12
C ASN A 532 24.36 3.68 -29.64
N SER A 533 25.41 3.01 -29.16
CA SER A 533 25.29 1.69 -28.54
C SER A 533 24.35 1.76 -27.33
N PRO A 534 23.72 0.66 -26.87
CA PRO A 534 22.83 0.64 -25.70
C PRO A 534 23.47 1.13 -24.39
N THR A 535 24.78 1.36 -24.40
CA THR A 535 25.57 1.83 -23.26
C THR A 535 26.09 3.26 -23.40
N GLN A 536 25.90 3.89 -24.55
CA GLN A 536 26.47 5.19 -24.87
C GLN A 536 25.37 6.24 -25.02
N LEU A 537 25.73 7.49 -24.78
CA LEU A 537 24.82 8.63 -24.89
C LEU A 537 25.25 9.58 -26.01
N SER A 538 24.29 10.34 -26.52
CA SER A 538 24.52 11.40 -27.49
C SER A 538 23.73 12.65 -27.09
N TYR A 539 24.44 13.58 -26.43
CA TYR A 539 23.91 14.84 -25.91
C TYR A 539 22.72 14.65 -24.96
N PRO A 540 22.91 13.95 -23.82
CA PRO A 540 21.83 13.66 -22.89
C PRO A 540 21.20 14.96 -22.37
N ASN A 541 19.87 14.95 -22.21
CA ASN A 541 19.11 16.12 -21.78
C ASN A 541 18.44 15.89 -20.42
N GLY A 542 17.22 15.37 -20.35
CA GLY A 542 16.56 15.08 -19.08
C GLY A 542 17.25 13.94 -18.32
N VAL A 543 17.31 14.07 -17.00
CA VAL A 543 17.76 13.02 -16.07
C VAL A 543 16.83 12.98 -14.86
N VAL A 544 16.43 11.78 -14.46
CA VAL A 544 15.68 11.53 -13.22
C VAL A 544 16.17 10.24 -12.58
N VAL A 545 16.14 10.16 -11.26
CA VAL A 545 16.62 9.00 -10.53
C VAL A 545 15.50 8.45 -9.65
N ASP A 546 15.26 7.15 -9.71
CA ASP A 546 14.27 6.50 -8.86
C ASP A 546 14.82 6.26 -7.43
N GLN A 547 13.98 5.69 -6.57
CA GLN A 547 14.36 5.42 -5.18
C GLN A 547 15.40 4.31 -5.01
N LEU A 548 15.55 3.45 -6.00
CA LEU A 548 16.52 2.37 -6.02
C LEU A 548 17.89 2.88 -6.52
N GLY A 549 17.97 4.14 -6.93
CA GLY A 549 19.14 4.75 -7.54
C GLY A 549 19.29 4.39 -9.03
N THR A 550 18.22 3.95 -9.69
CA THR A 550 18.20 3.78 -11.14
C THR A 550 18.13 5.14 -11.80
N VAL A 551 19.10 5.43 -12.66
CA VAL A 551 19.17 6.70 -13.40
C VAL A 551 18.51 6.53 -14.76
N TYR A 552 17.52 7.36 -15.08
CA TYR A 552 16.85 7.40 -16.38
C TYR A 552 17.27 8.66 -17.13
N VAL A 553 17.59 8.52 -18.41
CA VAL A 553 18.16 9.60 -19.21
C VAL A 553 17.47 9.70 -20.56
N ALA A 554 17.08 10.92 -20.94
CA ALA A 554 16.69 11.22 -22.30
C ALA A 554 17.95 11.37 -23.17
N ASP A 555 18.16 10.39 -24.05
CA ASP A 555 19.28 10.32 -24.97
C ASP A 555 18.91 11.02 -26.28
N TYR A 556 18.98 12.36 -26.23
CA TYR A 556 18.41 13.29 -27.21
C TYR A 556 18.67 12.91 -28.67
N TYR A 557 19.93 12.75 -29.10
CA TYR A 557 20.23 12.48 -30.52
C TYR A 557 20.05 11.01 -30.93
N ASN A 558 19.82 10.11 -29.98
CA ASN A 558 19.54 8.71 -30.24
C ASN A 558 18.04 8.36 -30.10
N ASP A 559 17.18 9.37 -29.91
CA ASP A 559 15.72 9.23 -29.95
C ASP A 559 15.15 8.17 -28.98
N ARG A 560 15.70 8.10 -27.76
CA ARG A 560 15.36 7.05 -26.80
C ARG A 560 15.48 7.51 -25.34
N ILE A 561 14.85 6.75 -24.44
CA ILE A 561 15.07 6.82 -23.00
C ILE A 561 15.85 5.57 -22.56
N LEU A 562 16.96 5.77 -21.85
CA LEU A 562 17.81 4.70 -21.29
C LEU A 562 17.74 4.69 -19.76
N CYS A 563 18.03 3.55 -19.14
CA CYS A 563 18.24 3.47 -17.71
C CYS A 563 19.53 2.74 -17.28
N TRP A 564 20.03 3.09 -16.09
CA TRP A 564 21.17 2.49 -15.40
C TRP A 564 20.78 2.13 -13.97
N SER A 565 20.64 0.85 -13.66
CA SER A 565 20.36 0.39 -12.29
C SER A 565 21.63 0.32 -11.44
N LYS A 566 21.52 0.70 -10.17
CA LYS A 566 22.62 0.67 -9.20
C LYS A 566 23.21 -0.75 -9.10
N GLY A 567 24.52 -0.87 -9.31
CA GLY A 567 25.24 -2.15 -9.20
C GLY A 567 25.07 -3.12 -10.38
N VAL A 568 24.31 -2.75 -11.42
CA VAL A 568 24.14 -3.55 -12.63
C VAL A 568 24.87 -2.89 -13.79
N THR A 569 25.70 -3.66 -14.51
CA THR A 569 26.45 -3.16 -15.68
C THR A 569 25.61 -3.14 -16.97
N GLN A 570 24.50 -3.88 -16.99
CA GLN A 570 23.56 -3.91 -18.10
C GLN A 570 22.63 -2.69 -18.08
N ARG A 571 22.31 -2.20 -19.28
CA ARG A 571 21.56 -0.97 -19.54
C ARG A 571 20.46 -1.29 -20.53
N THR A 572 19.33 -0.63 -20.34
CA THR A 572 18.10 -1.02 -21.03
C THR A 572 17.50 0.20 -21.70
N VAL A 573 17.16 0.05 -22.98
CA VAL A 573 16.26 1.00 -23.65
C VAL A 573 14.89 0.78 -23.06
N ILE A 574 14.35 1.83 -22.44
CA ILE A 574 13.04 1.79 -21.79
C ILE A 574 11.95 2.01 -22.83
N VAL A 575 12.08 3.07 -23.64
CA VAL A 575 11.17 3.43 -24.75
C VAL A 575 11.95 4.13 -25.87
N GLY A 576 11.44 4.06 -27.09
CA GLY A 576 12.09 4.62 -28.29
C GLY A 576 13.26 3.77 -28.80
N GLY A 577 14.21 4.41 -29.50
CA GLY A 577 15.40 3.72 -30.05
C GLY A 577 15.16 2.96 -31.36
N ASN A 578 13.99 3.12 -31.95
CA ASN A 578 13.52 2.55 -33.23
C ASN A 578 13.44 3.60 -34.33
N HIS A 579 14.45 4.49 -34.38
CA HIS A 579 14.53 5.70 -35.21
C HIS A 579 13.53 6.79 -34.84
N TYR A 580 13.88 8.04 -35.18
CA TYR A 580 12.95 9.16 -35.03
C TYR A 580 11.69 8.96 -35.89
N GLY A 581 10.55 9.37 -35.35
CA GLY A 581 9.27 9.28 -36.04
C GLY A 581 8.11 9.76 -35.18
N THR A 582 6.91 9.72 -35.74
CA THR A 582 5.68 10.25 -35.12
C THR A 582 4.77 9.16 -34.54
N SER A 583 5.09 7.89 -34.79
CA SER A 583 4.35 6.74 -34.25
C SER A 583 4.33 6.75 -32.72
N SER A 584 3.38 6.04 -32.10
CA SER A 584 3.24 5.98 -30.63
C SER A 584 4.48 5.41 -29.93
N ASN A 585 5.19 4.49 -30.58
CA ASN A 585 6.44 3.92 -30.07
C ASN A 585 7.71 4.61 -30.58
N GLN A 586 7.60 5.74 -31.26
CA GLN A 586 8.75 6.52 -31.77
C GLN A 586 8.82 7.86 -31.05
N LEU A 587 10.04 8.28 -30.74
CA LEU A 587 10.35 9.59 -30.19
C LEU A 587 11.19 10.35 -31.21
N ALA A 588 11.17 11.68 -31.17
CA ALA A 588 12.02 12.55 -31.95
C ALA A 588 12.67 13.57 -31.01
N ARG A 589 13.96 13.35 -30.71
CA ARG A 589 14.77 14.22 -29.86
C ARG A 589 14.20 14.44 -28.46
N PRO A 590 13.97 13.38 -27.67
CA PRO A 590 13.38 13.51 -26.34
C PRO A 590 14.24 14.39 -25.43
N VAL A 591 13.60 15.22 -24.60
CA VAL A 591 14.26 16.22 -23.74
C VAL A 591 13.92 16.00 -22.27
N GLY A 592 12.91 16.66 -21.72
CA GLY A 592 12.45 16.42 -20.35
C GLY A 592 11.75 15.08 -20.19
N LEU A 593 11.92 14.45 -19.03
CA LEU A 593 11.11 13.32 -18.59
C LEU A 593 10.74 13.46 -17.11
N SER A 594 9.59 12.89 -16.74
CA SER A 594 9.12 12.83 -15.36
C SER A 594 8.32 11.54 -15.14
N PHE A 595 8.18 11.12 -13.90
CA PHE A 595 7.27 10.05 -13.51
C PHE A 595 6.05 10.63 -12.79
N ASP A 596 4.92 9.94 -12.88
CA ASP A 596 3.80 10.16 -11.96
C ASP A 596 3.94 9.26 -10.71
N ARG A 597 2.99 9.43 -9.77
CA ARG A 597 2.91 8.62 -8.55
C ARG A 597 2.61 7.14 -8.78
N HIS A 598 2.22 6.73 -9.98
CA HIS A 598 1.96 5.33 -10.34
C HIS A 598 3.16 4.71 -11.08
N GLY A 599 4.24 5.48 -11.30
CA GLY A 599 5.42 5.05 -12.05
C GLY A 599 5.27 5.13 -13.58
N ASN A 600 4.23 5.78 -14.10
CA ASN A 600 4.09 6.04 -15.54
C ASN A 600 5.13 7.07 -15.97
N LEU A 601 5.77 6.84 -17.12
CA LEU A 601 6.80 7.69 -17.68
C LEU A 601 6.20 8.72 -18.61
N TYR A 602 6.47 10.00 -18.37
CA TYR A 602 6.12 11.11 -19.25
C TYR A 602 7.38 11.62 -19.92
N VAL A 603 7.33 11.79 -21.25
CA VAL A 603 8.46 12.26 -22.05
C VAL A 603 8.03 13.44 -22.90
N VAL A 604 8.78 14.53 -22.83
CA VAL A 604 8.68 15.61 -23.83
C VAL A 604 9.35 15.13 -25.12
N ASP A 605 8.51 14.88 -26.12
CA ASP A 605 8.90 14.49 -27.46
C ASP A 605 9.05 15.75 -28.33
N TYR A 606 10.15 16.47 -28.09
CA TYR A 606 10.41 17.82 -28.61
C TYR A 606 10.18 17.94 -30.11
N GLY A 607 10.74 17.03 -30.91
CA GLY A 607 10.67 17.07 -32.37
C GLY A 607 9.25 16.88 -32.91
N ASN A 608 8.36 16.30 -32.10
CA ASN A 608 6.96 16.07 -32.44
C ASN A 608 6.00 17.05 -31.74
N ASN A 609 6.51 18.04 -30.98
CA ASN A 609 5.71 19.03 -30.26
C ASN A 609 4.61 18.42 -29.38
N ARG A 610 4.95 17.37 -28.63
CA ARG A 610 4.00 16.63 -27.78
C ARG A 610 4.64 16.12 -26.50
N VAL A 611 3.80 15.75 -25.55
CA VAL A 611 4.17 14.93 -24.38
C VAL A 611 3.56 13.55 -24.53
N GLN A 612 4.37 12.51 -24.41
CA GLN A 612 3.93 11.11 -24.44
C GLN A 612 3.96 10.51 -23.04
N GLU A 613 2.87 9.84 -22.66
CA GLU A 613 2.76 8.98 -21.47
C GLU A 613 2.99 7.53 -21.89
N PHE A 614 3.90 6.85 -21.22
CA PHE A 614 4.11 5.41 -21.31
C PHE A 614 3.70 4.79 -19.99
N LYS A 615 2.72 3.89 -20.04
CA LYS A 615 2.20 3.24 -18.84
C LYS A 615 3.11 2.11 -18.39
N ILE A 616 3.18 1.89 -17.09
CA ILE A 616 3.81 0.68 -16.55
C ILE A 616 3.07 -0.56 -17.08
N ALA A 617 3.83 -1.60 -17.45
CA ALA A 617 3.35 -2.80 -18.13
C ALA A 617 2.76 -3.86 -17.20
#